data_AF-A0A1W1UEF8-F1
#
_entry.id   AF-A0A1W1UEF8-F1
#
_cell.length_a   1.000
_cell.length_b   1.000
_cell.length_c   1.000
_cell.angle_alpha   90.00
_cell.angle_beta   90.00
_cell.angle_gamma   90.00
#
_symmetry.space_group_name_H-M   'P 1'
#
loop_
_entity.id
_entity.type
_entity.pdbx_description
1 polymer ?
#
loop_
_entity_poly.entity_id
_entity_poly.type
_entity_poly.pdbx_seq_one_letter_code
_entity_poly.pdbx_strand_id
1 'polypeptide(L)'
;MLKIKKIFNNNAVLAETQAAGEVVALGKGIAFGKKSGDTVDETLVEKTFSLNKSAFAARLTEILGEIPPDYFRLTNRIVNHANQQLNCTLSNNIYVSLTDHLYHAVQRLQNHQSLNNGLLFEIKRLYKNEYLIGKYAVDLI
;
A
#
# COMPACT_ATOMS: atom_id res chain seq x y z
N MET A 1 1.57 -11.89 -20.75
CA MET A 1 0.14 -12.00 -20.47
C MET A 1 -0.07 -12.42 -19.03
N LEU A 2 -0.59 -11.48 -18.23
CA LEU A 2 -0.94 -11.67 -16.84
C LEU A 2 -2.42 -12.04 -16.70
N LYS A 3 -2.72 -13.20 -16.11
CA LYS A 3 -4.09 -13.67 -15.89
C LYS A 3 -4.49 -13.48 -14.42
N ILE A 4 -5.62 -12.81 -14.16
CA ILE A 4 -6.09 -12.49 -12.81
C ILE A 4 -6.52 -13.79 -12.12
N LYS A 5 -5.92 -14.11 -10.97
CA LYS A 5 -6.39 -15.18 -10.07
C LYS A 5 -7.32 -14.62 -9.00
N LYS A 6 -6.94 -13.50 -8.39
CA LYS A 6 -7.72 -12.84 -7.32
C LYS A 6 -7.66 -11.33 -7.48
N ILE A 7 -8.78 -10.66 -7.24
CA ILE A 7 -8.86 -9.20 -7.16
C ILE A 7 -8.87 -8.82 -5.69
N PHE A 8 -7.96 -7.94 -5.29
CA PHE A 8 -7.97 -7.37 -3.93
C PHE A 8 -8.79 -6.09 -3.90
N ASN A 9 -8.59 -5.22 -4.90
CA ASN A 9 -9.37 -4.01 -5.13
C ASN A 9 -9.16 -3.51 -6.56
N ASN A 10 -9.78 -2.38 -6.93
CA ASN A 10 -9.66 -1.78 -8.26
C ASN A 10 -8.21 -1.51 -8.70
N ASN A 11 -7.26 -1.42 -7.77
CA ASN A 11 -5.86 -1.05 -8.03
C ASN A 11 -4.84 -2.17 -7.73
N ALA A 12 -5.29 -3.34 -7.29
CA ALA A 12 -4.39 -4.43 -6.90
C ALA A 12 -5.00 -5.82 -7.20
N VAL A 13 -4.21 -6.66 -7.88
CA VAL A 13 -4.60 -8.03 -8.24
C VAL A 13 -3.47 -9.02 -7.98
N LEU A 14 -3.83 -10.26 -7.66
CA LEU A 14 -2.95 -11.41 -7.79
C LEU A 14 -3.14 -11.97 -9.20
N ALA A 15 -2.06 -12.03 -9.96
CA ALA A 15 -2.07 -12.53 -11.32
C ALA A 15 -1.01 -13.63 -11.53
N GLU A 16 -1.26 -14.49 -12.50
CA GLU A 16 -0.36 -15.55 -12.93
C GLU A 16 0.32 -15.16 -14.23
N THR A 17 1.63 -15.40 -14.29
CA THR A 17 2.46 -15.19 -15.48
C THR A 17 2.46 -16.44 -16.37
N GLN A 18 2.87 -16.30 -17.64
CA GLN A 18 3.01 -17.44 -18.57
C GLN A 18 4.00 -18.52 -18.08
N ALA A 19 4.98 -18.15 -17.25
CA ALA A 19 5.92 -19.08 -16.64
C ALA A 19 5.38 -19.78 -15.38
N ALA A 20 4.05 -19.76 -15.16
CA ALA A 20 3.37 -20.27 -13.96
C ALA A 20 3.82 -19.64 -12.63
N GLY A 21 4.43 -18.45 -12.67
CA GLY A 21 4.78 -17.69 -11.48
C GLY A 21 3.66 -16.74 -11.07
N GLU A 22 3.35 -16.67 -9.77
CA GLU A 22 2.38 -15.72 -9.22
C GLU A 22 3.04 -14.37 -8.94
N VAL A 23 2.33 -13.30 -9.31
CA VAL A 23 2.75 -11.91 -9.08
C VAL A 23 1.60 -11.10 -8.49
N VAL A 24 1.94 -10.19 -7.58
CA VAL A 24 1.04 -9.10 -7.18
C VAL A 24 1.26 -7.95 -8.14
N ALA A 25 0.23 -7.58 -8.90
CA ALA A 25 0.26 -6.45 -9.80
C ALA A 25 -0.53 -5.27 -9.21
N LEU A 26 0.11 -4.10 -9.18
CA LEU A 26 -0.43 -2.85 -8.72
C LEU A 26 -0.53 -1.87 -9.88
N GLY A 27 -1.60 -1.10 -9.91
CA GLY A 27 -1.78 -0.05 -10.90
C GLY A 27 -3.14 0.61 -10.79
N LYS A 28 -3.23 1.91 -11.06
CA LYS A 28 -4.50 2.63 -10.97
C LYS A 28 -5.54 2.04 -11.94
N GLY A 29 -6.63 1.52 -11.40
CA GLY A 29 -7.74 0.96 -12.19
C GLY A 29 -7.44 -0.39 -12.84
N ILE A 30 -6.34 -1.06 -12.47
CA ILE A 30 -5.90 -2.34 -13.06
C ILE A 30 -6.97 -3.45 -13.02
N ALA A 31 -7.87 -3.40 -12.04
CA ALA A 31 -8.96 -4.37 -11.88
C ALA A 31 -10.35 -3.77 -12.11
N PHE A 32 -10.44 -2.51 -12.56
CA PHE A 32 -11.73 -1.84 -12.74
C PHE A 32 -12.54 -2.54 -13.85
N GLY A 33 -13.71 -3.07 -13.49
CA GLY A 33 -14.56 -3.82 -14.41
C GLY A 33 -14.03 -5.20 -14.81
N LYS A 34 -13.02 -5.72 -14.10
CA LYS A 34 -12.43 -7.05 -14.34
C LYS A 34 -12.96 -8.09 -13.36
N LYS A 35 -12.83 -9.37 -13.71
CA LYS A 35 -13.10 -10.52 -12.83
C LYS A 35 -11.94 -11.53 -12.85
N SER A 36 -11.91 -12.42 -11.87
CA SER A 36 -10.97 -13.55 -11.88
C SER A 36 -11.09 -14.35 -13.18
N GLY A 37 -9.94 -14.69 -13.77
CA GLY A 37 -9.83 -15.34 -15.07
C GLY A 37 -9.58 -14.37 -16.23
N ASP A 38 -9.92 -13.08 -16.09
CA ASP A 38 -9.62 -12.06 -17.10
C ASP A 38 -8.12 -11.77 -17.15
N THR A 39 -7.71 -11.08 -18.21
CA THR A 39 -6.34 -10.60 -18.34
C THR A 39 -6.19 -9.14 -17.95
N VAL A 40 -5.06 -8.91 -17.30
CA VAL A 40 -4.60 -7.58 -16.91
C VAL A 40 -4.11 -6.87 -18.16
N ASP A 41 -4.53 -5.62 -18.31
CA ASP A 41 -3.90 -4.71 -19.27
C ASP A 41 -2.53 -4.31 -18.71
N GLU A 42 -1.47 -4.80 -19.34
CA GLU A 42 -0.09 -4.57 -18.88
C GLU A 42 0.30 -3.08 -18.96
N THR A 43 -0.44 -2.25 -19.71
CA THR A 43 -0.21 -0.78 -19.75
C THR A 43 -0.66 -0.06 -18.48
N LEU A 44 -1.58 -0.65 -17.72
CA LEU A 44 -2.06 -0.11 -16.45
C LEU A 44 -1.20 -0.57 -15.27
N VAL A 45 -0.24 -1.48 -15.49
CA VAL A 45 0.62 -2.01 -14.45
C VAL A 45 1.70 -0.99 -14.10
N GLU A 46 1.66 -0.47 -12.88
CA GLU A 46 2.69 0.41 -12.36
C GLU A 46 3.83 -0.38 -11.70
N LYS A 47 3.49 -1.45 -10.98
CA LYS A 47 4.45 -2.31 -10.27
C LYS A 47 3.99 -3.76 -10.23
N THR A 48 4.93 -4.69 -10.34
CA THR A 48 4.71 -6.11 -10.11
C THR A 48 5.70 -6.68 -9.11
N PHE A 49 5.24 -7.55 -8.21
CA PHE A 49 6.07 -8.25 -7.24
C PHE A 49 5.88 -9.76 -7.36
N SER A 50 6.97 -10.51 -7.61
CA SER A 50 6.91 -11.97 -7.68
C SER A 50 6.76 -12.59 -6.30
N LEU A 51 5.69 -13.37 -6.11
CA LEU A 51 5.35 -13.97 -4.82
C LEU A 51 6.42 -14.98 -4.38
N ASN A 52 6.89 -15.81 -5.30
CA ASN A 52 7.85 -16.90 -5.02
C ASN A 52 9.28 -16.42 -4.75
N LYS A 53 9.58 -15.13 -4.92
CA LYS A 53 10.94 -14.57 -4.81
C LYS A 53 11.05 -13.46 -3.77
N SER A 54 9.95 -13.12 -3.10
CA SER A 54 9.89 -11.92 -2.28
C SER A 54 9.05 -12.12 -1.03
N ALA A 55 9.69 -12.15 0.13
CA ALA A 55 9.00 -12.11 1.43
C ALA A 55 8.09 -10.87 1.56
N PHE A 56 8.49 -9.75 0.93
CA PHE A 56 7.66 -8.56 0.82
C PHE A 56 6.36 -8.82 0.04
N ALA A 57 6.42 -9.52 -1.11
CA ALA A 57 5.23 -9.82 -1.91
C ALA A 57 4.24 -10.73 -1.15
N ALA A 58 4.77 -11.70 -0.41
CA ALA A 58 3.96 -12.55 0.47
C ALA A 58 3.24 -11.71 1.54
N ARG A 59 3.98 -10.87 2.26
CA ARG A 59 3.40 -10.00 3.29
C ARG A 59 2.40 -8.97 2.72
N LEU A 60 2.68 -8.43 1.54
CA LEU A 60 1.76 -7.52 0.85
C LEU A 60 0.45 -8.24 0.49
N THR A 61 0.53 -9.50 0.06
CA THR A 61 -0.65 -10.31 -0.26
C THR A 61 -1.52 -10.58 0.98
N GLU A 62 -0.90 -10.86 2.13
CA GLU A 62 -1.60 -11.00 3.41
C GLU A 62 -2.33 -9.71 3.78
N ILE A 63 -1.63 -8.57 3.76
CA ILE A 63 -2.22 -7.26 4.08
C ILE A 63 -3.39 -6.92 3.16
N LEU A 64 -3.25 -7.17 1.85
CA LEU A 64 -4.33 -6.93 0.89
C LEU A 64 -5.53 -7.88 1.06
N GLY A 65 -5.35 -9.00 1.76
CA GLY A 65 -6.42 -9.95 2.09
C GLY A 65 -7.09 -9.69 3.44
N GLU A 66 -6.37 -9.13 4.40
CA GLU A 66 -6.84 -8.94 5.79
C GLU A 66 -7.33 -7.50 6.06
N ILE A 67 -6.70 -6.50 5.46
CA ILE A 67 -6.97 -5.09 5.74
C ILE A 67 -7.92 -4.51 4.67
N PRO A 68 -8.94 -3.72 5.06
CA PRO A 68 -9.83 -3.08 4.10
C PRO A 68 -9.05 -2.28 3.04
N PRO A 69 -9.44 -2.37 1.74
CA PRO A 69 -8.66 -1.83 0.64
C PRO A 69 -8.51 -0.30 0.66
N ASP A 70 -9.35 0.37 1.44
CA ASP A 70 -9.33 1.81 1.67
C ASP A 70 -8.04 2.27 2.35
N TYR A 71 -7.50 1.47 3.27
CA TYR A 71 -6.21 1.75 3.92
C TYR A 71 -5.05 1.65 2.94
N PHE A 72 -5.03 0.63 2.08
CA PHE A 72 -3.98 0.51 1.05
C PHE A 72 -4.04 1.67 0.04
N ARG A 73 -5.25 2.11 -0.32
CA ARG A 73 -5.43 3.29 -1.18
C ARG A 73 -4.98 4.57 -0.50
N LEU A 74 -5.25 4.74 0.79
CA LEU A 74 -4.77 5.85 1.59
C LEU A 74 -3.22 5.85 1.65
N THR A 75 -2.61 4.68 1.91
CA THR A 75 -1.16 4.49 1.86
C THR A 75 -0.57 4.92 0.52
N ASN A 76 -1.14 4.49 -0.61
CA ASN A 76 -0.68 4.91 -1.93
C ASN A 76 -0.71 6.44 -2.09
N ARG A 77 -1.79 7.09 -1.62
CA ARG A 77 -1.92 8.55 -1.69
C ARG A 77 -0.86 9.26 -0.83
N ILE A 78 -0.61 8.77 0.38
CA ILE A 78 0.40 9.34 1.29
C ILE A 78 1.81 9.13 0.73
N VAL A 79 2.14 7.93 0.26
CA VAL A 79 3.46 7.60 -0.29
C VAL A 79 3.74 8.42 -1.56
N ASN A 80 2.75 8.59 -2.44
CA ASN A 80 2.90 9.44 -3.62
C ASN A 80 3.15 10.90 -3.25
N HIS A 81 2.41 11.43 -2.27
CA HIS A 81 2.66 12.77 -1.74
C HIS A 81 4.07 12.88 -1.13
N ALA A 82 4.48 11.90 -0.34
CA ALA A 82 5.79 11.88 0.30
C ALA A 82 6.94 11.84 -0.73
N ASN A 83 6.85 11.00 -1.76
CA ASN A 83 7.84 10.94 -2.83
C ASN A 83 8.00 12.31 -3.54
N GLN A 84 6.89 13.01 -3.77
CA GLN A 84 6.91 14.36 -4.36
C GLN A 84 7.54 15.40 -3.44
N GLN A 85 7.17 15.41 -2.16
CA GLN A 85 7.67 16.39 -1.19
C GLN A 85 9.14 16.17 -0.80
N LEU A 86 9.58 14.91 -0.74
CA LEU A 86 10.95 14.54 -0.38
C LEU A 86 11.87 14.41 -1.61
N ASN A 87 11.31 14.52 -2.81
CA ASN A 87 11.99 14.35 -4.09
C ASN A 87 12.83 13.05 -4.14
N CYS A 88 12.26 11.96 -3.62
CA CYS A 88 12.94 10.67 -3.49
C CYS A 88 11.97 9.52 -3.81
N THR A 89 12.52 8.32 -3.98
CA THR A 89 11.72 7.10 -4.11
C THR A 89 11.79 6.32 -2.81
N LEU A 90 10.68 6.27 -2.08
CA LEU A 90 10.57 5.47 -0.87
C LEU A 90 10.62 3.96 -1.19
N SER A 91 11.21 3.20 -0.25
CA SER A 91 11.25 1.74 -0.33
C SER A 91 9.85 1.14 -0.43
N ASN A 92 9.67 0.11 -1.26
CA ASN A 92 8.39 -0.58 -1.41
C ASN A 92 7.87 -1.18 -0.08
N ASN A 93 8.75 -1.43 0.90
CA ASN A 93 8.34 -1.89 2.24
C ASN A 93 7.35 -0.92 2.92
N ILE A 94 7.35 0.37 2.55
CA ILE A 94 6.44 1.37 3.10
C ILE A 94 4.96 1.02 2.84
N TYR A 95 4.66 0.34 1.73
CA TYR A 95 3.27 -0.03 1.40
C TYR A 95 2.72 -1.08 2.37
N VAL A 96 3.59 -1.94 2.88
CA VAL A 96 3.26 -2.93 3.91
C VAL A 96 3.17 -2.24 5.27
N SER A 97 4.25 -1.58 5.70
CA SER A 97 4.34 -1.04 7.06
C SER A 97 3.35 0.09 7.32
N LEU A 98 3.13 1.00 6.37
CA LEU A 98 2.22 2.11 6.56
C LEU A 98 0.75 1.68 6.52
N THR A 99 0.39 0.72 5.65
CA THR A 99 -0.99 0.20 5.59
C THR A 99 -1.37 -0.49 6.90
N ASP A 100 -0.48 -1.35 7.41
CA ASP A 100 -0.64 -2.01 8.71
C ASP A 100 -0.74 -0.98 9.86
N HIS A 101 0.16 0.01 9.86
CA HIS A 101 0.17 1.05 10.88
C HIS A 101 -1.09 1.91 10.89
N LEU A 102 -1.58 2.34 9.72
CA LEU A 102 -2.80 3.15 9.59
C LEU A 102 -4.02 2.38 10.08
N TYR A 103 -4.17 1.13 9.64
CA TYR A 103 -5.27 0.27 10.07
C TYR A 103 -5.31 0.14 11.59
N HIS A 104 -4.18 -0.25 12.20
CA HIS A 104 -4.11 -0.41 13.65
C HIS A 104 -4.20 0.91 14.42
N ALA A 105 -3.74 2.03 13.86
CA ALA A 105 -3.91 3.35 14.47
C ALA A 105 -5.38 3.75 14.56
N VAL A 106 -6.15 3.55 13.49
CA VAL A 106 -7.60 3.81 13.48
C VAL A 106 -8.34 2.85 14.41
N GLN A 107 -8.01 1.56 14.40
CA GLN A 107 -8.59 0.58 15.32
C GLN A 107 -8.35 0.95 16.80
N ARG A 108 -7.13 1.38 17.16
CA ARG A 108 -6.84 1.85 18.53
C ARG A 108 -7.69 3.07 18.91
N LEU A 109 -7.83 4.03 18.00
CA LEU A 109 -8.63 5.23 18.25
C LEU A 109 -10.11 4.87 18.48
N GLN A 110 -10.66 3.97 17.66
CA GLN A 110 -12.03 3.45 17.81
C GLN A 110 -12.23 2.71 19.14
N ASN A 111 -11.19 2.05 19.65
CA ASN A 111 -11.20 1.38 20.95
C ASN A 111 -10.87 2.32 22.14
N HIS A 112 -10.85 3.64 21.91
CA HIS A 112 -10.51 4.66 22.91
C HIS A 112 -9.13 4.46 23.57
N GLN A 113 -8.19 3.84 22.86
CA GLN A 113 -6.82 3.64 23.32
C GLN A 113 -5.94 4.81 22.85
N SER A 114 -5.76 5.80 23.72
CA SER A 114 -4.88 6.94 23.45
C SER A 114 -3.41 6.57 23.66
N LEU A 115 -2.55 6.97 22.72
CA LEU A 115 -1.09 6.86 22.85
C LEU A 115 -0.47 8.26 22.90
N ASN A 116 0.40 8.47 23.89
CA ASN A 116 1.21 9.67 23.96
C ASN A 116 2.54 9.46 23.22
N ASN A 117 2.86 10.36 22.29
CA ASN A 117 4.15 10.35 21.59
C ASN A 117 5.18 11.17 22.37
N GLY A 118 6.00 10.50 23.19
CA GLY A 118 7.05 11.13 24.00
C GLY A 118 8.19 11.76 23.19
N LEU A 119 8.28 11.50 21.89
CA LEU A 119 9.32 12.01 20.98
C LEU A 119 8.79 13.06 20.00
N LEU A 120 7.58 13.57 20.21
CA LEU A 120 6.92 14.48 19.26
C LEU A 120 7.74 15.76 19.03
N PHE A 121 8.40 16.27 20.08
CA PHE A 121 9.22 17.47 19.98
C PHE A 121 10.44 17.25 19.09
N GLU A 122 11.17 16.15 19.33
CA GLU A 122 12.34 15.73 18.57
C GLU A 122 11.98 15.46 17.11
N ILE A 123 10.88 14.75 16.86
CA ILE A 123 10.42 14.45 15.49
C ILE A 123 10.12 15.74 14.71
N LYS A 124 9.39 16.69 15.32
CA LYS A 124 9.10 18.00 14.69
C LYS A 124 10.35 18.78 14.33
N ARG A 125 11.37 18.70 15.19
CA ARG A 125 12.62 19.45 15.05
C ARG A 125 13.58 18.80 14.05
N LEU A 126 13.74 17.48 14.10
CA LEU A 126 14.72 16.73 13.31
C LEU A 126 14.19 16.30 11.94
N TYR A 127 12.89 15.99 11.85
CA TYR A 127 12.25 15.43 10.64
C TYR A 127 11.08 16.32 10.21
N LYS A 128 11.35 17.61 9.99
CA LYS A 128 10.31 18.61 9.73
C LYS A 128 9.44 18.27 8.52
N ASN A 129 10.04 17.82 7.42
CA ASN A 129 9.31 17.52 6.19
C ASN A 129 8.45 16.25 6.35
N GLU A 130 9.00 15.21 6.96
CA GLU A 130 8.32 13.96 7.27
C GLU A 130 7.19 14.18 8.29
N TYR A 131 7.39 15.09 9.26
CA TYR A 131 6.35 15.50 10.21
C TYR A 131 5.16 16.17 9.49
N LEU A 132 5.43 17.06 8.52
CA LEU A 132 4.38 17.69 7.72
C LEU A 132 3.64 16.67 6.85
N ILE A 133 4.34 15.70 6.27
CA ILE A 133 3.74 14.57 5.54
C ILE A 133 2.86 13.74 6.49
N GLY A 134 3.31 13.47 7.71
CA GLY A 134 2.53 12.78 8.74
C GLY A 134 1.27 13.56 9.14
N LYS A 135 1.37 14.89 9.22
CA LYS A 135 0.21 15.76 9.44
C LYS A 135 -0.78 15.70 8.28
N TYR A 136 -0.30 15.79 7.04
CA TYR A 136 -1.12 15.58 5.85
C TYR A 136 -1.82 14.22 5.89
N ALA A 137 -1.12 13.14 6.27
CA ALA A 137 -1.70 11.81 6.39
C ALA A 137 -2.84 11.76 7.42
N VAL A 138 -2.67 12.42 8.58
CA VAL A 138 -3.73 12.51 9.62
C VAL A 138 -4.95 13.25 9.10
N ASP A 139 -4.79 14.32 8.33
CA ASP A 139 -5.92 15.09 7.80
C ASP A 139 -6.74 14.33 6.72
N LEU A 140 -6.25 13.15 6.27
CA LEU A 140 -6.94 12.25 5.34
C LEU A 140 -7.71 11.11 6.02
N ILE A 141 -7.51 10.90 7.32
CA ILE A 141 -8.14 9.84 8.13
C ILE A 141 -9.42 10.39 8.75
#